data_AF-A0A382N9W1-F1
#
_entry.id   AF-A0A382N9W1-F1
#
_cell.length_a   1.000
_cell.length_b   1.000
_cell.length_c   1.000
_cell.angle_alpha   90.00
_cell.angle_beta   90.00
_cell.angle_gamma   90.00
#
_symmetry.space_group_name_H-M   'P 1'
#
loop_
_entity.id
_entity.type
_entity.pdbx_description
1 polymer ?
#
loop_
_entity_poly.entity_id
_entity_poly.type
_entity_poly.pdbx_seq_one_letter_code
_entity_poly.pdbx_strand_id
1 'polypeptide(L)'
;WGNSKSLERGTWLVAVVADSPPRVGVRGGVLSATTRGIKKSGGVIGVILGGRDGKSFGGVQVSEVAKGGPAEKAGVKKNDVIYAIDGKEVFERAKMIEIVKSNDPGTTITVSVKRGEDKKDLKITLGYRNLVFAEMKSRNDKMSGTVSIRRTGFERIIQHEISLGKSDMGGPLFDLEGKLVGINIAKANRVEFFAIPVEDIQQVLEDKAGEIAKARGE
;
A
#
# COMPACT_ATOMS: atom_id res chain seq x y z
N TRP A 1 28.80 -3.09 -2.54
CA TRP A 1 27.74 -2.39 -1.81
C TRP A 1 27.98 -0.90 -1.87
N GLY A 2 26.93 -0.09 -2.03
CA GLY A 2 26.99 1.37 -1.88
C GLY A 2 26.62 1.79 -0.45
N ASN A 3 26.33 3.07 -0.28
CA ASN A 3 25.84 3.65 0.97
C ASN A 3 24.73 4.64 0.62
N SER A 4 23.49 4.36 1.06
CA SER A 4 22.37 5.24 0.76
C SER A 4 22.36 6.50 1.63
N LYS A 5 22.97 6.44 2.82
CA LYS A 5 23.02 7.55 3.77
C LYS A 5 23.93 8.68 3.30
N SER A 6 24.90 8.38 2.43
CA SER A 6 25.76 9.39 1.80
C SER A 6 25.15 10.02 0.55
N LEU A 7 23.97 9.58 0.10
CA LEU A 7 23.34 10.15 -1.08
C LEU A 7 22.67 11.49 -0.76
N GLU A 8 22.93 12.47 -1.60
CA GLU A 8 22.30 13.79 -1.53
C GLU A 8 21.24 13.95 -2.61
N ARG A 9 20.27 14.86 -2.39
CA ARG A 9 19.28 15.20 -3.42
C ARG A 9 20.00 15.65 -4.69
N GLY A 10 19.53 15.19 -5.85
CA GLY A 10 20.17 15.45 -7.13
C GLY A 10 21.28 14.45 -7.50
N THR A 11 21.62 13.51 -6.61
CA THR A 11 22.56 12.43 -6.94
C THR A 11 22.00 11.59 -8.09
N TRP A 12 22.82 11.35 -9.11
CA TRP A 12 22.47 10.51 -10.24
C TRP A 12 22.47 9.04 -9.85
N LEU A 13 21.38 8.37 -10.21
CA LEU A 13 21.12 6.97 -9.96
C LEU A 13 20.76 6.28 -11.26
N VAL A 14 20.95 4.97 -11.27
CA VAL A 14 20.79 4.12 -12.44
C VAL A 14 20.00 2.86 -12.06
N ALA A 15 18.98 2.54 -12.85
CA ALA A 15 18.19 1.32 -12.68
C ALA A 15 18.24 0.48 -13.96
N VAL A 16 18.21 -0.84 -13.75
CA VAL A 16 18.05 -1.82 -14.84
C VAL A 16 16.56 -2.03 -15.09
N VAL A 17 16.17 -1.94 -16.36
CA VAL A 17 14.80 -2.09 -16.84
C VAL A 17 14.75 -3.32 -17.73
N ALA A 18 14.16 -4.39 -17.19
CA ALA A 18 14.07 -5.66 -17.89
C ALA A 18 12.83 -5.74 -18.80
N ASP A 19 11.68 -5.21 -18.35
CA ASP A 19 10.38 -5.57 -18.93
C ASP A 19 9.45 -4.37 -19.20
N SER A 20 9.96 -3.13 -19.14
CA SER A 20 9.13 -1.94 -19.39
C SER A 20 9.35 -1.31 -20.77
N PRO A 21 8.38 -1.36 -21.70
CA PRO A 21 8.48 -0.68 -22.99
C PRO A 21 8.60 0.85 -22.82
N PRO A 22 9.17 1.58 -23.81
CA PRO A 22 9.62 1.11 -25.13
C PRO A 22 11.06 0.59 -25.18
N ARG A 23 11.83 0.69 -24.08
CA ARG A 23 13.26 0.33 -24.08
C ARG A 23 13.62 -0.48 -22.83
N VAL A 24 14.03 -1.72 -23.06
CA VAL A 24 14.81 -2.55 -22.14
C VAL A 24 16.23 -1.98 -22.07
N GLY A 25 16.86 -2.03 -20.90
CA GLY A 25 18.23 -1.56 -20.71
C GLY A 25 18.39 -0.73 -19.44
N VAL A 26 19.23 0.29 -19.52
CA VAL A 26 19.61 1.12 -18.36
C VAL A 26 18.90 2.46 -18.42
N ARG A 27 18.32 2.90 -17.29
CA ARG A 27 17.70 4.22 -17.16
C ARG A 27 18.36 5.00 -16.02
N GLY A 28 18.70 6.25 -16.31
CA GLY A 28 19.22 7.19 -15.33
C GLY A 28 18.16 8.17 -14.86
N GLY A 29 18.37 8.73 -13.68
CA GLY A 29 17.57 9.82 -13.11
C GLY A 29 18.17 10.24 -11.78
N VAL A 30 17.54 11.19 -11.08
CA VAL A 30 18.10 11.69 -9.82
C VAL A 30 17.35 11.21 -8.59
N LEU A 31 18.06 11.22 -7.46
CA LEU A 31 17.48 11.13 -6.14
C LEU A 31 16.67 12.40 -5.85
N SER A 32 15.36 12.24 -5.64
CA SER A 32 14.44 13.34 -5.38
C SER A 32 14.30 13.65 -3.89
N ALA A 33 14.40 12.65 -3.02
CA ALA A 33 14.34 12.83 -1.57
C ALA A 33 15.27 11.87 -0.83
N THR A 34 15.85 12.37 0.27
CA THR A 34 16.61 11.58 1.23
C THR A 34 15.72 10.59 1.97
N THR A 35 16.35 9.64 2.65
CA THR A 35 15.68 8.51 3.29
C THR A 35 14.58 8.95 4.25
N ARG A 36 13.36 8.46 4.03
CA ARG A 36 12.18 8.80 4.84
C ARG A 36 11.17 7.65 4.89
N GLY A 37 10.30 7.65 5.89
CA GLY A 37 9.15 6.75 5.94
C GLY A 37 7.95 7.24 5.13
N ILE A 38 7.09 6.29 4.77
CA ILE A 38 5.76 6.54 4.19
C ILE A 38 4.72 5.93 5.10
N LYS A 39 3.91 6.80 5.73
CA LYS A 39 2.82 6.37 6.61
C LYS A 39 1.90 5.38 5.91
N LYS A 40 1.51 4.35 6.64
CA LYS A 40 0.53 3.36 6.20
C LYS A 40 -0.81 4.04 5.92
N SER A 41 -1.42 3.73 4.77
CA SER A 41 -2.76 4.24 4.44
C SER A 41 -3.89 3.43 5.09
N GLY A 42 -3.59 2.21 5.54
CA GLY A 42 -4.54 1.26 6.09
C GLY A 42 -5.35 0.51 5.04
N GLY A 43 -6.00 -0.56 5.48
CA GLY A 43 -6.99 -1.30 4.72
C GLY A 43 -8.31 -0.54 4.57
N VAL A 44 -9.15 -1.00 3.64
CA VAL A 44 -10.54 -0.54 3.52
C VAL A 44 -11.48 -1.72 3.35
N ILE A 45 -12.66 -1.63 3.96
CA ILE A 45 -13.75 -2.60 3.73
C ILE A 45 -14.48 -2.33 2.40
N GLY A 46 -14.44 -1.11 1.87
CA GLY A 46 -15.12 -0.78 0.60
C GLY A 46 -16.58 -0.38 0.76
N VAL A 47 -16.89 0.42 1.78
CA VAL A 47 -18.20 1.08 1.95
C VAL A 47 -18.03 2.59 1.93
N ILE A 48 -19.08 3.29 1.52
CA ILE A 48 -19.27 4.71 1.74
C ILE A 48 -20.25 4.85 2.90
N LEU A 49 -19.87 5.64 3.90
CA LEU A 49 -20.64 5.82 5.12
C LEU A 49 -21.56 7.04 4.96
N GLY A 50 -22.84 6.86 5.29
CA GLY A 50 -23.86 7.90 5.25
C GLY A 50 -23.83 8.80 6.48
N GLY A 51 -24.54 9.94 6.43
CA GLY A 51 -24.56 10.95 7.51
C GLY A 51 -25.25 10.54 8.81
N ARG A 52 -25.80 9.32 8.89
CA ARG A 52 -26.47 8.81 10.08
C ARG A 52 -25.53 7.87 10.83
N ASP A 53 -25.04 8.35 11.97
CA ASP A 53 -24.27 7.58 12.94
C ASP A 53 -24.66 7.98 14.38
N GLY A 54 -24.11 7.26 15.37
CA GLY A 54 -24.32 7.50 16.78
C GLY A 54 -24.99 6.34 17.52
N LYS A 55 -24.90 6.36 18.85
CA LYS A 55 -25.54 5.36 19.72
C LYS A 55 -27.05 5.33 19.55
N SER A 56 -27.68 6.49 19.37
CA SER A 56 -29.12 6.62 19.12
C SER A 56 -29.57 5.95 17.82
N PHE A 57 -28.67 5.85 16.83
CA PHE A 57 -28.92 5.18 15.56
C PHE A 57 -28.47 3.70 15.58
N GLY A 58 -27.82 3.26 16.66
CA GLY A 58 -27.36 1.88 16.83
C GLY A 58 -26.13 1.51 16.00
N GLY A 59 -25.40 2.48 15.45
CA GLY A 59 -24.19 2.24 14.65
C GLY A 59 -23.97 3.27 13.56
N VAL A 60 -23.15 2.93 12.56
CA VAL A 60 -22.81 3.77 11.41
C VAL A 60 -23.50 3.25 10.15
N GLN A 61 -24.31 4.08 9.48
CA GLN A 61 -25.02 3.66 8.28
C GLN A 61 -24.11 3.54 7.06
N VAL A 62 -24.28 2.46 6.29
CA VAL A 62 -23.73 2.30 4.94
C VAL A 62 -24.64 3.01 3.93
N SER A 63 -24.12 4.04 3.25
CA SER A 63 -24.83 4.72 2.16
C SER A 63 -24.64 4.02 0.82
N GLU A 64 -23.46 3.45 0.59
CA GLU A 64 -23.09 2.78 -0.65
C GLU A 64 -22.03 1.71 -0.40
N VAL A 65 -21.98 0.71 -1.27
CA VAL A 65 -20.97 -0.36 -1.25
C VAL A 65 -20.20 -0.30 -2.55
N ALA A 66 -18.87 -0.29 -2.47
CA ALA A 66 -18.02 -0.28 -3.66
C ALA A 66 -18.20 -1.58 -4.45
N LYS A 67 -18.61 -1.45 -5.72
CA LYS A 67 -18.80 -2.58 -6.63
C LYS A 67 -17.50 -3.38 -6.81
N GLY A 68 -17.57 -4.69 -6.69
CA GLY A 68 -16.43 -5.62 -6.69
C GLY A 68 -15.52 -5.51 -5.47
N GLY A 69 -15.85 -4.64 -4.51
CA GLY A 69 -15.07 -4.37 -3.31
C GLY A 69 -15.24 -5.46 -2.23
N PRO A 70 -14.42 -5.41 -1.15
CA PRO A 70 -14.46 -6.42 -0.10
C PRO A 70 -15.81 -6.55 0.61
N ALA A 71 -16.46 -5.43 0.91
CA ALA A 71 -17.75 -5.39 1.59
C ALA A 71 -18.86 -6.02 0.75
N GLU A 72 -18.89 -5.75 -0.56
CA GLU A 72 -19.86 -6.39 -1.47
C GLU A 72 -19.66 -7.91 -1.52
N LYS A 73 -18.40 -8.36 -1.65
CA LYS A 73 -18.04 -9.79 -1.65
C LYS A 73 -18.43 -10.49 -0.35
N ALA A 74 -18.36 -9.79 0.77
CA ALA A 74 -18.77 -10.29 2.07
C ALA A 74 -20.28 -10.18 2.32
N GLY A 75 -21.06 -9.58 1.40
CA GLY A 75 -22.52 -9.49 1.48
C GLY A 75 -23.06 -8.27 2.25
N VAL A 76 -22.23 -7.25 2.48
CA VAL A 76 -22.68 -5.94 2.98
C VAL A 76 -23.56 -5.28 1.91
N LYS A 77 -24.64 -4.65 2.34
CA LYS A 77 -25.60 -3.97 1.47
C LYS A 77 -25.79 -2.51 1.86
N LYS A 78 -26.28 -1.71 0.91
CA LYS A 78 -26.78 -0.36 1.18
C LYS A 78 -27.83 -0.42 2.29
N ASN A 79 -27.79 0.57 3.19
CA ASN A 79 -28.61 0.70 4.39
C ASN A 79 -28.31 -0.28 5.53
N ASP A 80 -27.28 -1.12 5.43
CA ASP A 80 -26.77 -1.81 6.61
C ASP A 80 -26.26 -0.79 7.65
N VAL A 81 -26.46 -1.09 8.93
CA VAL A 81 -25.92 -0.30 10.04
C VAL A 81 -24.85 -1.09 10.72
N ILE A 82 -23.60 -0.63 10.64
CA ILE A 82 -22.46 -1.33 11.22
C ILE A 82 -22.31 -0.87 12.67
N TYR A 83 -22.35 -1.83 13.60
CA TYR A 83 -22.37 -1.52 15.04
C TYR A 83 -21.16 -2.08 15.79
N ALA A 84 -20.43 -3.04 15.21
CA ALA A 84 -19.18 -3.53 15.79
C ALA A 84 -18.17 -3.98 14.72
N ILE A 85 -16.88 -3.91 15.08
CA ILE A 85 -15.77 -4.45 14.30
C ILE A 85 -14.89 -5.26 15.25
N ASP A 86 -14.64 -6.53 14.91
CA ASP A 86 -13.91 -7.49 15.75
C ASP A 86 -14.42 -7.52 17.20
N GLY A 87 -15.75 -7.50 17.37
CA GLY A 87 -16.42 -7.45 18.67
C GLY A 87 -16.36 -6.11 19.40
N LYS A 88 -15.64 -5.11 18.87
CA LYS A 88 -15.57 -3.76 19.46
C LYS A 88 -16.69 -2.89 18.90
N GLU A 89 -17.54 -2.39 19.79
CA GLU A 89 -18.63 -1.50 19.41
C GLU A 89 -18.13 -0.20 18.79
N VAL A 90 -18.80 0.18 17.69
CA VAL A 90 -18.51 1.39 16.94
C VAL A 90 -19.80 2.09 16.54
N PHE A 91 -19.95 3.28 17.09
CA PHE A 91 -21.12 4.12 16.85
C PHE A 91 -20.78 5.39 16.07
N GLU A 92 -19.50 5.71 15.92
CA GLU A 92 -19.05 6.93 15.26
C GLU A 92 -18.24 6.60 14.01
N ARG A 93 -18.53 7.32 12.93
CA ARG A 93 -17.82 7.17 11.65
C ARG A 93 -16.30 7.32 11.81
N ALA A 94 -15.83 8.31 12.57
CA ALA A 94 -14.41 8.58 12.72
C ALA A 94 -13.68 7.39 13.35
N LYS A 95 -14.21 6.89 14.47
CA LYS A 95 -13.68 5.71 15.18
C LYS A 95 -13.70 4.47 14.30
N MET A 96 -14.75 4.28 13.50
CA MET A 96 -14.84 3.18 12.55
C MET A 96 -13.72 3.22 11.51
N ILE A 97 -13.52 4.38 10.89
CA ILE A 97 -12.47 4.58 9.90
C ILE A 97 -11.09 4.33 10.51
N GLU A 98 -10.88 4.75 11.75
CA GLU A 98 -9.63 4.53 12.48
C GLU A 98 -9.35 3.03 12.71
N ILE A 99 -10.33 2.28 13.24
CA ILE A 99 -10.21 0.84 13.49
C ILE A 99 -9.92 0.08 12.19
N VAL A 100 -10.59 0.43 11.09
CA VAL A 100 -10.33 -0.23 9.80
C VAL A 100 -8.94 0.14 9.26
N LYS A 101 -8.53 1.41 9.39
CA LYS A 101 -7.23 1.89 8.89
C LYS A 101 -6.02 1.37 9.69
N SER A 102 -6.19 1.01 10.96
CA SER A 102 -5.09 0.42 11.74
C SER A 102 -4.68 -0.95 11.22
N ASN A 103 -5.58 -1.64 10.51
CA ASN A 103 -5.34 -2.95 9.92
C ASN A 103 -4.74 -2.87 8.51
N ASP A 104 -3.98 -3.89 8.12
CA ASP A 104 -3.38 -3.98 6.78
C ASP A 104 -4.39 -4.49 5.73
N PRO A 105 -4.31 -4.01 4.48
CA PRO A 105 -4.90 -4.72 3.35
C PRO A 105 -4.49 -6.20 3.34
N GLY A 106 -5.45 -7.10 3.12
CA GLY A 106 -5.27 -8.54 3.23
C GLY A 106 -5.66 -9.12 4.59
N THR A 107 -5.79 -8.29 5.63
CA THR A 107 -6.30 -8.74 6.95
C THR A 107 -7.80 -9.02 6.87
N THR A 108 -8.25 -10.13 7.43
CA THR A 108 -9.69 -10.41 7.59
C THR A 108 -10.17 -9.90 8.94
N ILE A 109 -11.19 -9.05 8.93
CA ILE A 109 -11.88 -8.54 10.13
C ILE A 109 -13.33 -9.01 10.14
N THR A 110 -13.93 -9.12 11.32
CA THR A 110 -15.36 -9.41 11.47
C THR A 110 -16.13 -8.11 11.63
N VAL A 111 -17.12 -7.88 10.77
CA VAL A 111 -17.96 -6.68 10.78
C VAL A 111 -19.39 -7.07 11.11
N SER A 112 -19.88 -6.57 12.24
CA SER A 112 -21.24 -6.84 12.70
C SER A 112 -22.20 -5.76 12.20
N VAL A 113 -23.23 -6.19 11.48
CA VAL A 113 -24.20 -5.31 10.82
C VAL A 113 -25.62 -5.60 11.28
N LYS A 114 -26.45 -4.55 11.37
CA LYS A 114 -27.89 -4.62 11.52
C LYS A 114 -28.54 -4.31 10.16
N ARG A 115 -29.44 -5.19 9.70
CA ARG A 115 -30.20 -5.06 8.45
C ARG A 115 -31.68 -5.25 8.75
N GLY A 116 -32.42 -4.15 8.85
CA GLY A 116 -33.75 -4.21 9.47
C GLY A 116 -33.58 -4.64 10.92
N GLU A 117 -34.27 -5.69 11.37
CA GLU A 117 -34.10 -6.25 12.73
C GLU A 117 -33.03 -7.35 12.81
N ASP A 118 -32.56 -7.88 11.67
CA ASP A 118 -31.57 -8.95 11.64
C ASP A 118 -30.17 -8.43 12.00
N LYS A 119 -29.46 -9.19 12.83
CA LYS A 119 -28.02 -9.01 13.09
C LYS A 119 -27.21 -10.05 12.32
N LYS A 120 -26.12 -9.64 11.68
CA LYS A 120 -25.23 -10.51 10.93
C LYS A 120 -23.77 -10.15 11.19
N ASP A 121 -22.93 -11.17 11.32
CA ASP A 121 -21.49 -11.00 11.36
C ASP A 121 -20.90 -11.42 10.01
N LEU A 122 -20.17 -10.49 9.39
CA LEU A 122 -19.61 -10.66 8.06
C LEU A 122 -18.08 -10.61 8.16
N LYS A 123 -17.40 -11.67 7.71
CA LYS A 123 -15.93 -11.67 7.61
C LYS A 123 -15.50 -10.96 6.34
N ILE A 124 -14.77 -9.86 6.48
CA ILE A 124 -14.34 -9.00 5.37
C ILE A 124 -12.81 -8.96 5.32
N THR A 125 -12.24 -9.39 4.19
CA THR A 125 -10.80 -9.24 3.92
C THR A 125 -10.51 -7.87 3.34
N LEU A 126 -9.79 -7.04 4.08
CA LEU A 126 -9.54 -5.64 3.72
C LEU A 126 -8.82 -5.51 2.38
N GLY A 127 -9.22 -4.53 1.59
CA GLY A 127 -8.61 -4.21 0.29
C GLY A 127 -7.67 -3.02 0.35
N TYR A 128 -6.88 -2.86 -0.71
CA TYR A 128 -6.12 -1.63 -0.96
C TYR A 128 -7.06 -0.52 -1.45
N ARG A 129 -7.01 0.65 -0.82
CA ARG A 129 -7.92 1.77 -1.13
C ARG A 129 -7.96 2.13 -2.63
N ASN A 130 -6.81 2.16 -3.28
CA ASN A 130 -6.68 2.47 -4.72
C ASN A 130 -7.26 1.40 -5.64
N LEU A 131 -7.37 0.15 -5.19
CA LEU A 131 -8.03 -0.92 -5.95
C LEU A 131 -9.54 -0.91 -5.71
N VAL A 132 -9.95 -0.74 -4.46
CA VAL A 132 -11.37 -0.77 -4.08
C VAL A 132 -12.13 0.44 -4.61
N PHE A 133 -11.49 1.61 -4.63
CA PHE A 133 -12.07 2.85 -5.17
C PHE A 133 -11.33 3.28 -6.44
N ALA A 134 -11.09 2.33 -7.36
CA ALA A 134 -10.34 2.58 -8.59
C ALA A 134 -10.95 3.65 -9.51
N GLU A 135 -12.26 3.85 -9.45
CA GLU A 135 -12.97 4.91 -10.19
C GLU A 135 -12.78 6.30 -9.56
N MET A 136 -12.46 6.36 -8.27
CA MET A 136 -12.22 7.61 -7.51
C MET A 136 -10.73 8.00 -7.55
N LYS A 137 -10.13 7.96 -8.73
CA LYS A 137 -8.74 8.41 -8.94
C LYS A 137 -8.65 9.92 -9.00
N SER A 138 -7.61 10.48 -8.36
CA SER A 138 -7.22 11.87 -8.56
C SER A 138 -6.84 12.12 -10.03
N ARG A 139 -6.87 13.39 -10.49
CA ARG A 139 -6.37 13.74 -11.84
C ARG A 139 -4.92 13.25 -12.04
N ASN A 140 -4.10 13.34 -10.99
CA ASN A 140 -2.72 12.86 -11.03
C ASN A 140 -2.63 11.33 -11.20
N ASP A 141 -3.44 10.55 -10.47
CA ASP A 141 -3.45 9.09 -10.63
C ASP A 141 -3.96 8.68 -12.02
N LYS A 142 -4.93 9.40 -12.59
CA LYS A 142 -5.41 9.14 -13.96
C LYS A 142 -4.31 9.35 -15.02
N MET A 143 -3.41 10.30 -14.80
CA MET A 143 -2.25 10.56 -15.66
C MET A 143 -1.03 9.67 -15.36
N SER A 144 -1.06 8.85 -14.30
CA SER A 144 0.10 8.07 -13.87
C SER A 144 0.26 6.72 -14.56
N GLY A 145 -0.69 6.34 -15.41
CA GLY A 145 -0.76 5.02 -16.01
C GLY A 145 -0.89 3.92 -14.95
N THR A 146 -0.29 2.77 -15.22
CA THR A 146 -0.25 1.66 -14.25
C THR A 146 0.77 1.95 -13.15
N VAL A 147 0.36 1.82 -11.89
CA VAL A 147 1.16 2.03 -10.67
C VAL A 147 1.22 0.75 -9.82
N SER A 148 2.12 0.70 -8.83
CA SER A 148 2.18 -0.41 -7.87
C SER A 148 0.92 -0.46 -6.99
N ILE A 149 0.51 -1.68 -6.60
CA ILE A 149 -0.65 -1.88 -5.71
C ILE A 149 -0.37 -1.30 -4.33
N ARG A 150 0.75 -1.70 -3.71
CA ARG A 150 1.25 -1.15 -2.46
C ARG A 150 2.17 0.05 -2.75
N ARG A 151 1.84 1.20 -2.16
CA ARG A 151 2.59 2.47 -2.31
C ARG A 151 2.89 3.15 -0.97
N THR A 152 2.48 2.55 0.14
CA THR A 152 2.51 3.14 1.49
C THR A 152 2.89 2.10 2.53
N GLY A 153 3.14 2.56 3.76
CA GLY A 153 3.52 1.70 4.88
C GLY A 153 4.95 1.19 4.78
N PHE A 154 5.85 2.01 4.25
CA PHE A 154 7.28 1.71 4.19
C PHE A 154 7.98 2.49 5.29
N GLU A 155 8.79 1.83 6.12
CA GLU A 155 9.47 2.47 7.25
C GLU A 155 10.59 3.40 6.78
N ARG A 156 11.34 2.95 5.77
CA ARG A 156 12.40 3.72 5.12
C ARG A 156 12.37 3.47 3.62
N ILE A 157 12.39 4.54 2.85
CA ILE A 157 12.55 4.51 1.40
C ILE A 157 13.54 5.55 0.94
N ILE A 158 14.16 5.28 -0.19
CA ILE A 158 14.81 6.23 -1.09
C ILE A 158 13.78 6.61 -2.16
N GLN A 159 13.70 7.89 -2.54
CA GLN A 159 12.83 8.33 -3.62
C GLN A 159 13.63 8.84 -4.81
N HIS A 160 13.33 8.33 -6.00
CA HIS A 160 13.93 8.78 -7.26
C HIS A 160 12.86 9.03 -8.33
N GLU A 161 13.28 9.63 -9.44
CA GLU A 161 12.42 9.95 -10.59
C GLU A 161 12.69 9.09 -11.84
N ILE A 162 13.58 8.08 -11.73
CA ILE A 162 13.79 7.10 -12.81
C ILE A 162 12.46 6.47 -13.19
N SER A 163 12.03 6.68 -14.44
CA SER A 163 10.76 6.17 -14.95
C SER A 163 10.79 4.66 -15.09
N LEU A 164 10.17 3.95 -14.16
CA LEU A 164 10.06 2.49 -14.12
C LEU A 164 8.62 2.03 -14.34
N GLY A 165 8.44 0.78 -14.77
CA GLY A 165 7.14 0.10 -14.74
C GLY A 165 6.95 -0.71 -13.47
N LYS A 166 5.73 -1.20 -13.24
CA LYS A 166 5.45 -2.11 -12.10
C LYS A 166 6.24 -3.43 -12.20
N SER A 167 6.63 -3.84 -13.41
CA SER A 167 7.43 -5.02 -13.70
C SER A 167 8.90 -4.87 -13.34
N ASP A 168 9.40 -3.64 -13.20
CA ASP A 168 10.80 -3.40 -12.81
C ASP A 168 10.97 -3.34 -11.28
N MET A 169 9.89 -3.45 -10.52
CA MET A 169 9.96 -3.51 -9.06
C MET A 169 10.57 -4.84 -8.64
N GLY A 170 11.51 -4.79 -7.69
CA GLY A 170 12.46 -5.86 -7.36
C GLY A 170 13.82 -5.67 -8.03
N GLY A 171 13.92 -4.79 -9.05
CA GLY A 171 15.17 -4.48 -9.72
C GLY A 171 16.13 -3.64 -8.86
N PRO A 172 17.45 -3.81 -9.05
CA PRO A 172 18.46 -3.06 -8.31
C PRO A 172 18.52 -1.58 -8.73
N LEU A 173 18.94 -0.75 -7.80
CA LEU A 173 19.23 0.68 -7.99
C LEU A 173 20.70 0.93 -7.65
N PHE A 174 21.43 1.55 -8.58
CA PHE A 174 22.87 1.79 -8.49
C PHE A 174 23.20 3.28 -8.51
N ASP A 175 24.34 3.64 -7.95
CA ASP A 175 25.00 4.93 -8.26
C ASP A 175 25.80 4.85 -9.57
N LEU A 176 26.44 5.95 -9.96
CA LEU A 176 27.26 6.03 -11.18
C LEU A 176 28.57 5.23 -11.10
N GLU A 177 29.00 4.82 -9.90
CA GLU A 177 30.15 3.93 -9.69
C GLU A 177 29.75 2.44 -9.80
N GLY A 178 28.46 2.15 -10.06
CA GLY A 178 27.93 0.80 -10.14
C GLY A 178 27.70 0.14 -8.78
N LYS A 179 27.74 0.89 -7.68
CA LYS A 179 27.46 0.35 -6.35
C LYS A 179 25.96 0.32 -6.09
N LEU A 180 25.48 -0.81 -5.58
CA LEU A 180 24.07 -0.98 -5.21
C LEU A 180 23.71 -0.05 -4.04
N VAL A 181 22.71 0.80 -4.24
CA VAL A 181 22.20 1.73 -3.21
C VAL A 181 20.77 1.42 -2.76
N GLY A 182 20.06 0.54 -3.47
CA GLY A 182 18.75 0.06 -3.04
C GLY A 182 18.10 -0.93 -4.00
N ILE A 183 16.89 -1.36 -3.67
CA ILE A 183 16.02 -2.20 -4.53
C ILE A 183 14.69 -1.49 -4.74
N ASN A 184 14.28 -1.33 -6.00
CA ASN A 184 13.03 -0.66 -6.36
C ASN A 184 11.83 -1.47 -5.84
N ILE A 185 10.85 -0.82 -5.21
CA ILE A 185 9.71 -1.50 -4.58
C ILE A 185 8.34 -0.95 -4.96
N ALA A 186 8.25 0.33 -5.32
CA ALA A 186 6.98 0.89 -5.75
C ALA A 186 7.13 1.99 -6.78
N LYS A 187 6.36 1.88 -7.87
CA LYS A 187 5.95 3.02 -8.67
C LYS A 187 4.76 3.67 -7.98
N ALA A 188 4.98 4.83 -7.38
CA ALA A 188 3.93 5.52 -6.66
C ALA A 188 3.04 6.33 -7.60
N ASN A 189 3.62 7.06 -8.55
CA ASN A 189 2.92 7.76 -9.62
C ASN A 189 3.87 7.94 -10.83
N ARG A 190 3.56 8.87 -11.75
CA ARG A 190 4.42 9.13 -12.92
C ARG A 190 5.79 9.76 -12.62
N VAL A 191 6.00 10.33 -11.43
CA VAL A 191 7.25 11.01 -11.02
C VAL A 191 7.85 10.49 -9.72
N GLU A 192 7.11 9.72 -8.93
CA GLU A 192 7.58 9.19 -7.66
C GLU A 192 7.77 7.68 -7.70
N PHE A 193 9.01 7.26 -7.44
CA PHE A 193 9.43 5.87 -7.37
C PHE A 193 10.20 5.64 -6.09
N PHE A 194 9.97 4.50 -5.45
CA PHE A 194 10.55 4.17 -4.15
C PHE A 194 11.43 2.94 -4.25
N ALA A 195 12.57 3.00 -3.55
CA ALA A 195 13.47 1.88 -3.34
C ALA A 195 13.71 1.67 -1.84
N ILE A 196 13.91 0.41 -1.43
CA ILE A 196 14.41 0.09 -0.08
C ILE A 196 15.90 0.44 -0.04
N PRO A 197 16.38 1.16 0.99
CA PRO A 197 17.80 1.46 1.16
C PRO A 197 18.69 0.21 1.26
N VAL A 198 19.91 0.31 0.74
CA VAL A 198 20.90 -0.78 0.79
C VAL A 198 21.17 -1.32 2.19
N GLU A 199 21.16 -0.45 3.21
CA GLU A 199 21.41 -0.83 4.59
C GLU A 199 20.31 -1.76 5.14
N ASP A 200 19.06 -1.56 4.71
CA ASP A 200 17.93 -2.40 5.10
C ASP A 200 18.05 -3.78 4.45
N ILE A 201 18.57 -3.83 3.22
CA ILE A 201 18.83 -5.08 2.49
C ILE A 201 19.96 -5.86 3.16
N GLN A 202 21.07 -5.18 3.49
CA GLN A 202 22.20 -5.80 4.19
C GLN A 202 21.76 -6.39 5.53
N GLN A 203 20.99 -5.63 6.33
CA GLN A 203 20.46 -6.14 7.60
C GLN A 203 19.62 -7.40 7.43
N VAL A 204 18.72 -7.44 6.44
CA VAL A 204 17.90 -8.62 6.18
C VAL A 204 18.75 -9.82 5.76
N LEU A 205 19.78 -9.62 4.94
CA LEU A 205 20.70 -10.68 4.54
C LEU A 205 21.50 -11.23 5.73
N GLU A 206 21.93 -10.37 6.64
CA GLU A 206 22.61 -10.76 7.89
C GLU A 206 21.67 -11.56 8.79
N ASP A 207 20.47 -11.04 9.06
CA ASP A 207 19.45 -11.67 9.90
C ASP A 207 19.03 -13.04 9.36
N LYS A 208 19.04 -13.20 8.03
CA LYS A 208 18.63 -14.42 7.33
C LYS A 208 19.78 -15.29 6.86
N ALA A 209 21.03 -14.96 7.19
CA ALA A 209 22.21 -15.66 6.66
C ALA A 209 22.15 -17.18 6.93
N GLY A 210 21.79 -17.59 8.15
CA GLY A 210 21.68 -19.01 8.50
C GLY A 210 20.54 -19.75 7.78
N GLU A 211 19.39 -19.09 7.61
CA GLU A 211 18.27 -19.65 6.82
C GLU A 211 18.66 -19.80 5.34
N ILE A 212 19.38 -18.82 4.80
CA ILE A 212 19.89 -18.80 3.43
C ILE A 212 20.92 -19.91 3.23
N ALA A 213 21.90 -20.05 4.13
CA ALA A 213 22.91 -21.11 4.07
C ALA A 213 22.24 -22.50 4.07
N LYS A 214 21.31 -22.72 5.01
CA LYS A 214 20.52 -23.96 5.09
C LYS A 214 19.73 -24.24 3.80
N ALA A 215 19.13 -23.22 3.19
CA ALA A 215 18.39 -23.37 1.94
C ALA A 215 19.31 -23.71 0.75
N ARG A 216 20.60 -23.34 0.83
CA ARG A 216 21.63 -23.66 -0.17
C ARG A 216 22.36 -24.98 0.09
N GLY A 217 22.10 -25.62 1.24
CA GLY A 217 22.79 -26.84 1.66
C GLY A 217 24.20 -26.60 2.21
N GLU A 218 24.47 -25.37 2.66
CA GLU A 218 25.70 -24.94 3.34
C GLU A 218 25.58 -25.03 4.87
#